data_AF-A0A642VBY0-F1
#
_entry.id   AF-A0A642VBY0-F1
#
_cell.length_a   1.000
_cell.length_b   1.000
_cell.length_c   1.000
_cell.angle_alpha   90.00
_cell.angle_beta   90.00
_cell.angle_gamma   90.00
#
_symmetry.space_group_name_H-M   'P 1'
#
loop_
_entity.id
_entity.type
_entity.pdbx_description
1 polymer ?
#
loop_
_entity_poly.entity_id
_entity_poly.type
_entity_poly.pdbx_seq_one_letter_code
_entity_poly.pdbx_strand_id
1 'polypeptide(L)'
;MSELPLAHRIKASLRQPKEECSFSIDRDMNTRFDDRCLSYYYLPEPMLNADIDLSGGYKDFIEKDESEPGHLNHFLRALMEHEKTTGSRIKGDIITFRGIMTKLLCLPYNSGDDIDLNLMVFDGQIFIEEDHELTQSKKRAMNERDRLMCYWGYKFEAISMLDKPWSEATRDEIFDRPKTKQVNNIEQYLSIVRTGVGSVKLVLAGEVDGVMDYKPEKPEDPLRHYVELKTSKVIRDEKDARAFERKILKTWAQSFLLGIRKVIYGFRDDNGILKSIEEYRTDELPTLVKSSMFSNPKSKWNGNDAVAFYAAAVEWIKNTVGTQEGVAWRLQYKRGDQKLVLYPLQGPEASQVLDSLILPEFAEWRKSLD
;
A
#
# COMPACT_ATOMS: atom_id res chain seq x y z
N MET A 1 -10.31 -19.43 -19.59
CA MET A 1 -10.26 -19.39 -18.11
C MET A 1 -9.08 -20.25 -17.67
N SER A 2 -8.19 -19.67 -16.88
CA SER A 2 -6.98 -20.28 -16.32
C SER A 2 -7.10 -20.25 -14.79
N GLU A 3 -6.50 -21.22 -14.09
CA GLU A 3 -6.60 -21.35 -12.65
C GLU A 3 -5.24 -21.56 -12.00
N LEU A 4 -5.04 -20.99 -10.81
CA LEU A 4 -3.84 -21.19 -9.99
C LEU A 4 -4.22 -21.63 -8.57
N PRO A 5 -3.94 -22.88 -8.17
CA PRO A 5 -4.19 -23.34 -6.80
C PRO A 5 -3.40 -22.53 -5.77
N LEU A 6 -4.03 -22.19 -4.63
CA LEU A 6 -3.37 -21.49 -3.52
C LEU A 6 -2.26 -22.30 -2.85
N ALA A 7 -2.17 -23.61 -3.13
CA ALA A 7 -1.07 -24.46 -2.68
C ALA A 7 0.18 -24.38 -3.59
N HIS A 8 0.08 -23.74 -4.75
CA HIS A 8 1.19 -23.68 -5.70
C HIS A 8 2.30 -22.75 -5.19
N ARG A 9 3.55 -23.18 -5.33
CA ARG A 9 4.75 -22.47 -4.84
C ARG A 9 5.86 -22.60 -5.87
N ILE A 10 6.57 -21.50 -6.13
CA ILE A 10 7.84 -21.55 -6.86
C ILE A 10 8.94 -20.93 -6.01
N LYS A 11 10.16 -21.43 -6.15
CA LYS A 11 11.31 -20.85 -5.47
C LYS A 11 11.71 -19.57 -6.18
N ALA A 12 11.55 -18.45 -5.50
CA ALA A 12 12.00 -17.15 -5.98
C ALA A 12 12.45 -16.27 -4.81
N SER A 13 13.27 -15.29 -5.13
CA SER A 13 13.62 -14.17 -4.23
C SER A 13 13.01 -12.89 -4.77
N LEU A 14 12.58 -12.01 -3.86
CA LEU A 14 12.26 -10.64 -4.22
C LEU A 14 13.57 -9.89 -4.52
N ARG A 15 13.57 -9.10 -5.58
CA ARG A 15 14.64 -8.14 -5.85
C ARG A 15 14.49 -6.96 -4.91
N GLN A 16 15.60 -6.34 -4.52
CA GLN A 16 15.55 -5.15 -3.69
C GLN A 16 14.79 -4.04 -4.46
N PRO A 17 13.72 -3.46 -3.89
CA PRO A 17 13.05 -2.32 -4.49
C PRO A 17 14.00 -1.11 -4.56
N LYS A 18 13.82 -0.30 -5.61
CA LYS A 18 14.50 0.98 -5.79
C LYS A 18 13.49 2.04 -6.19
N GLU A 19 13.50 3.21 -5.56
CA GLU A 19 12.67 4.34 -5.98
C GLU A 19 13.15 4.90 -7.32
N GLU A 20 12.21 5.13 -8.24
CA GLU A 20 12.47 5.78 -9.53
C GLU A 20 12.01 7.26 -9.49
N CYS A 21 10.83 7.50 -8.92
CA CYS A 21 10.27 8.82 -8.68
C CYS A 21 9.23 8.79 -7.54
N SER A 22 8.80 9.97 -7.14
CA SER A 22 7.74 10.22 -6.16
C SER A 22 6.76 11.27 -6.69
N PHE A 23 5.58 11.35 -6.09
CA PHE A 23 4.62 12.42 -6.34
C PHE A 23 3.72 12.61 -5.12
N SER A 24 3.10 13.79 -5.04
CA SER A 24 2.11 14.13 -4.03
C SER A 24 0.71 14.24 -4.65
N ILE A 25 -0.32 13.93 -3.87
CA ILE A 25 -1.71 14.30 -4.12
C ILE A 25 -2.06 15.37 -3.08
N ASP A 26 -2.42 16.57 -3.53
CA ASP A 26 -2.75 17.67 -2.61
C ASP A 26 -4.22 17.62 -2.14
N ARG A 27 -4.59 18.53 -1.24
CA ARG A 27 -5.96 18.66 -0.70
C ARG A 27 -7.05 18.85 -1.75
N ASP A 28 -6.67 19.38 -2.91
CA ASP A 28 -7.58 19.63 -4.02
C ASP A 28 -7.60 18.44 -5.00
N MET A 29 -7.05 17.28 -4.61
CA MET A 29 -6.94 16.06 -5.41
C MET A 29 -6.10 16.24 -6.68
N ASN A 30 -5.16 17.20 -6.71
CA ASN A 30 -4.28 17.39 -7.86
C ASN A 30 -2.99 16.59 -7.71
N THR A 31 -2.50 16.06 -8.84
CA THR A 31 -1.19 15.39 -8.89
C THR A 31 -0.10 16.44 -8.91
N ARG A 32 0.87 16.34 -8.01
CA ARG A 32 2.03 17.24 -7.90
C ARG A 32 3.31 16.43 -7.99
N PHE A 33 4.21 16.83 -8.87
CA PHE A 33 5.47 16.13 -9.11
C PHE A 33 6.59 16.61 -8.17
N ASP A 34 6.24 16.81 -6.90
CA ASP A 34 7.13 17.23 -5.84
C ASP A 34 6.77 16.54 -4.51
N ASP A 35 7.55 16.85 -3.48
CA ASP A 35 7.48 16.21 -2.16
C ASP A 35 6.65 17.02 -1.15
N ARG A 36 5.75 17.91 -1.60
CA ARG A 36 5.03 18.83 -0.69
C ARG A 36 4.16 18.16 0.36
N CYS A 37 3.71 16.92 0.11
CA CYS A 37 2.93 16.13 1.06
C CYS A 37 3.79 15.14 1.86
N LEU A 38 5.12 15.19 1.71
CA LEU A 38 6.03 14.34 2.47
C LEU A 38 6.13 14.83 3.91
N SER A 39 5.87 13.93 4.85
CA SER A 39 5.89 14.19 6.27
C SER A 39 7.11 13.58 6.98
N TYR A 40 7.47 14.10 8.15
CA TYR A 40 8.65 13.71 8.94
C TYR A 40 8.26 13.22 10.33
N TYR A 41 8.64 12.01 10.68
CA TYR A 41 8.30 11.39 11.95
C TYR A 41 8.93 12.14 13.11
N TYR A 42 8.10 12.54 14.06
CA TYR A 42 8.52 13.17 15.30
C TYR A 42 7.46 13.00 16.39
N LEU A 43 7.65 12.00 17.25
CA LEU A 43 6.81 11.79 18.43
C LEU A 43 7.67 11.40 19.64
N PRO A 44 8.24 12.39 20.36
CA PRO A 44 9.13 12.12 21.49
C PRO A 44 8.36 11.60 22.72
N GLU A 45 9.00 10.72 23.50
CA GLU A 45 8.40 10.08 24.68
C GLU A 45 7.69 11.03 25.67
N PRO A 46 8.20 12.24 25.97
CA PRO A 46 7.48 13.16 26.87
C PRO A 46 6.08 13.53 26.41
N MET A 47 5.79 13.48 25.11
CA MET A 47 4.43 13.72 24.59
C MET A 47 3.47 12.56 24.92
N LEU A 48 3.97 11.33 25.10
CA LEU A 48 3.14 10.18 25.49
C LEU A 48 2.60 10.31 26.90
N ASN A 49 3.32 11.00 27.80
CA ASN A 49 2.88 11.25 29.16
C ASN A 49 1.67 12.20 29.26
N ALA A 50 1.27 12.80 28.14
CA ALA A 50 0.11 13.71 28.07
C ALA A 50 -1.22 12.98 27.74
N ASP A 51 -1.26 11.64 27.76
CA ASP A 51 -2.44 10.83 27.43
C ASP A 51 -3.09 11.26 26.11
N ILE A 52 -2.36 11.12 24.99
CA ILE A 52 -2.83 11.60 23.69
C ILE A 52 -4.08 10.83 23.25
N ASP A 53 -5.19 11.56 23.08
CA ASP A 53 -6.46 11.03 22.59
C ASP A 53 -6.50 10.99 21.06
N LEU A 54 -6.51 9.79 20.49
CA LEU A 54 -6.62 9.58 19.03
C LEU A 54 -8.03 9.90 18.51
N SER A 55 -9.02 10.12 19.36
CA SER A 55 -10.38 10.53 18.98
C SER A 55 -10.52 12.04 18.80
N GLY A 56 -9.52 12.83 19.24
CA GLY A 56 -9.57 14.29 19.21
C GLY A 56 -9.62 14.85 17.79
N GLY A 57 -10.72 15.54 17.45
CA GLY A 57 -10.95 16.15 16.13
C GLY A 57 -11.74 15.27 15.16
N TYR A 58 -12.26 14.12 15.61
CA TYR A 58 -13.01 13.19 14.76
C TYR A 58 -14.25 13.80 14.10
N LYS A 59 -14.93 14.74 14.78
CA LYS A 59 -16.10 15.44 14.23
C LYS A 59 -15.78 16.36 13.05
N ASP A 60 -14.52 16.79 12.96
CA ASP A 60 -14.02 17.73 11.96
C ASP A 60 -13.10 17.02 10.95
N PHE A 61 -13.17 15.67 10.89
CA PHE A 61 -12.39 14.85 9.97
C PHE A 61 -12.83 15.12 8.53
N ILE A 62 -11.86 15.44 7.67
CA ILE A 62 -12.10 15.64 6.24
C ILE A 62 -11.84 14.33 5.51
N GLU A 63 -12.92 13.67 5.10
CA GLU A 63 -12.88 12.40 4.37
C GLU A 63 -12.74 12.62 2.87
N LYS A 64 -11.85 11.83 2.26
CA LYS A 64 -11.71 11.69 0.82
C LYS A 64 -12.97 11.07 0.25
N ASP A 65 -13.46 11.66 -0.84
CA ASP A 65 -14.57 11.09 -1.61
C ASP A 65 -14.07 9.88 -2.41
N GLU A 66 -14.62 8.70 -2.10
CA GLU A 66 -14.36 7.43 -2.79
C GLU A 66 -15.55 6.99 -3.66
N SER A 67 -16.47 7.89 -4.00
CA SER A 67 -17.61 7.57 -4.87
C SER A 67 -17.17 7.23 -6.29
N GLU A 68 -16.25 8.03 -6.84
CA GLU A 68 -15.72 7.86 -8.19
C GLU A 68 -14.44 7.01 -8.21
N PRO A 69 -14.22 6.22 -9.28
CA PRO A 69 -13.01 5.42 -9.42
C PRO A 69 -11.79 6.30 -9.69
N GLY A 70 -10.78 6.21 -8.81
CA GLY A 70 -9.50 6.91 -9.03
C GLY A 70 -8.66 6.34 -10.18
N HIS A 71 -8.92 5.09 -10.57
CA HIS A 71 -8.12 4.29 -11.52
C HIS A 71 -6.60 4.39 -11.22
N LEU A 72 -5.75 4.12 -12.21
CA LEU A 72 -4.30 4.38 -12.11
C LEU A 72 -3.93 5.84 -12.36
N ASN A 73 -4.89 6.78 -12.39
CA ASN A 73 -4.71 8.11 -12.98
C ASN A 73 -3.53 8.91 -12.43
N HIS A 74 -3.45 9.08 -11.11
CA HIS A 74 -2.35 9.81 -10.47
C HIS A 74 -0.99 9.14 -10.73
N PHE A 75 -0.97 7.80 -10.69
CA PHE A 75 0.22 7.02 -10.97
C PHE A 75 0.66 7.18 -12.43
N LEU A 76 -0.24 7.04 -13.41
CA LEU A 76 0.07 7.21 -14.83
C LEU A 76 0.58 8.62 -15.14
N ARG A 77 0.03 9.67 -14.53
CA ARG A 77 0.53 11.04 -14.68
C ARG A 77 1.97 11.20 -14.16
N ALA A 78 2.25 10.68 -12.96
CA ALA A 78 3.59 10.72 -12.38
C ALA A 78 4.59 9.87 -13.17
N LEU A 79 4.15 8.72 -13.68
CA LEU A 79 4.96 7.86 -14.51
C LEU A 79 5.29 8.52 -15.86
N MET A 80 4.30 9.13 -16.51
CA MET A 80 4.51 9.90 -17.74
C MET A 80 5.54 11.01 -17.53
N GLU A 81 5.43 11.79 -16.45
CA GLU A 81 6.36 12.87 -16.15
C GLU A 81 7.79 12.37 -15.93
N HIS A 82 7.93 11.25 -15.22
CA HIS A 82 9.22 10.59 -15.02
C HIS A 82 9.85 10.12 -16.33
N GLU A 83 9.06 9.53 -17.24
CA GLU A 83 9.53 9.06 -18.53
C GLU A 83 9.91 10.20 -19.47
N LYS A 84 9.16 11.32 -19.45
CA LYS A 84 9.53 12.56 -20.14
C LYS A 84 10.87 13.10 -19.66
N THR A 85 11.05 13.15 -18.34
CA THR A 85 12.27 13.67 -17.71
C THR A 85 13.49 12.79 -18.00
N THR A 86 13.32 11.47 -17.99
CA THR A 86 14.42 10.51 -18.24
C THR A 86 14.63 10.22 -19.73
N GLY A 87 13.69 10.63 -20.59
CA GLY A 87 13.72 10.36 -22.03
C GLY A 87 13.55 8.88 -22.38
N SER A 88 13.06 8.05 -21.46
CA SER A 88 12.90 6.62 -21.71
C SER A 88 11.78 6.01 -20.87
N ARG A 89 11.14 5.01 -21.46
CA ARG A 89 10.13 4.19 -20.78
C ARG A 89 10.70 3.43 -19.59
N ILE A 90 9.95 3.37 -18.48
CA ILE A 90 10.32 2.54 -17.34
C ILE A 90 10.30 1.05 -17.71
N LYS A 91 11.37 0.33 -17.36
CA LYS A 91 11.48 -1.11 -17.62
C LYS A 91 10.73 -1.91 -16.54
N GLY A 92 9.56 -2.44 -16.89
CA GLY A 92 8.75 -3.31 -16.05
C GLY A 92 7.87 -4.24 -16.89
N ASP A 93 7.50 -5.40 -16.36
CA ASP A 93 6.53 -6.30 -16.99
C ASP A 93 5.10 -6.00 -16.51
N ILE A 94 4.94 -5.66 -15.22
CA ILE A 94 3.65 -5.33 -14.59
C ILE A 94 3.75 -3.96 -13.90
N ILE A 95 2.72 -3.14 -14.08
CA ILE A 95 2.55 -1.82 -13.48
C ILE A 95 1.25 -1.81 -12.68
N THR A 96 1.31 -1.54 -11.37
CA THR A 96 0.13 -1.54 -10.49
C THR A 96 0.38 -0.83 -9.18
N PHE A 97 -0.67 -0.66 -8.37
CA PHE A 97 -0.51 -0.23 -6.97
C PHE A 97 0.01 -1.35 -6.09
N ARG A 98 0.89 -1.01 -5.16
CA ARG A 98 1.45 -1.90 -4.13
C ARG A 98 0.37 -2.62 -3.34
N GLY A 99 -0.76 -1.96 -3.05
CA GLY A 99 -1.89 -2.55 -2.32
C GLY A 99 -2.45 -3.81 -2.96
N ILE A 100 -2.50 -3.87 -4.30
CA ILE A 100 -2.95 -5.05 -5.06
C ILE A 100 -1.97 -6.21 -4.84
N MET A 101 -0.67 -5.93 -4.93
CA MET A 101 0.37 -6.93 -4.71
C MET A 101 0.41 -7.41 -3.25
N THR A 102 0.09 -6.55 -2.28
CA THR A 102 -0.10 -6.94 -0.88
C THR A 102 -1.23 -7.96 -0.73
N LYS A 103 -2.37 -7.77 -1.41
CA LYS A 103 -3.49 -8.74 -1.38
C LYS A 103 -3.04 -10.11 -1.89
N LEU A 104 -2.32 -10.16 -3.01
CA LEU A 104 -1.79 -11.40 -3.58
C LEU A 104 -0.73 -12.05 -2.68
N LEU A 105 0.20 -11.28 -2.12
CA LEU A 105 1.26 -11.79 -1.24
C LEU A 105 0.68 -12.40 0.04
N CYS A 106 -0.35 -11.77 0.62
CA CYS A 106 -0.98 -12.24 1.85
C CYS A 106 -2.00 -13.36 1.64
N LEU A 107 -2.45 -13.61 0.41
CA LEU A 107 -3.57 -14.50 0.11
C LEU A 107 -3.50 -15.91 0.73
N PRO A 108 -2.34 -16.60 0.78
CA PRO A 108 -2.25 -17.94 1.40
C PRO A 108 -2.62 -17.97 2.90
N TYR A 109 -2.54 -16.82 3.57
CA TYR A 109 -2.76 -16.69 5.01
C TYR A 109 -3.89 -15.72 5.36
N ASN A 110 -4.39 -14.98 4.37
CA ASN A 110 -5.52 -14.07 4.48
C ASN A 110 -6.52 -14.29 3.34
N SER A 111 -7.27 -15.38 3.44
CA SER A 111 -8.33 -15.79 2.51
C SER A 111 -9.70 -15.20 2.84
N GLY A 112 -9.74 -14.15 3.69
CA GLY A 112 -10.96 -13.56 4.23
C GLY A 112 -11.62 -12.53 3.33
N ASP A 113 -10.88 -12.01 2.34
CA ASP A 113 -11.27 -10.91 1.47
C ASP A 113 -11.33 -11.40 0.02
N ASP A 114 -12.32 -10.94 -0.75
CA ASP A 114 -12.37 -11.17 -2.19
C ASP A 114 -11.28 -10.35 -2.91
N ILE A 115 -10.86 -10.80 -4.08
CA ILE A 115 -9.98 -10.05 -4.98
C ILE A 115 -10.63 -10.02 -6.35
N ASP A 116 -10.89 -8.82 -6.88
CA ASP A 116 -11.40 -8.59 -8.23
C ASP A 116 -10.52 -7.52 -8.87
N LEU A 117 -9.71 -7.92 -9.85
CA LEU A 117 -8.73 -7.04 -10.48
C LEU A 117 -8.92 -7.05 -11.99
N ASN A 118 -8.87 -5.87 -12.59
CA ASN A 118 -8.87 -5.67 -14.03
C ASN A 118 -7.44 -5.59 -14.54
N LEU A 119 -7.15 -6.25 -15.66
CA LEU A 119 -5.84 -6.25 -16.29
C LEU A 119 -5.96 -5.99 -17.79
N MET A 120 -4.99 -5.25 -18.34
CA MET A 120 -4.82 -5.15 -19.79
C MET A 120 -3.34 -4.99 -20.16
N VAL A 121 -3.00 -5.34 -21.39
CA VAL A 121 -1.68 -5.07 -21.97
C VAL A 121 -1.73 -3.74 -22.72
N PHE A 122 -0.76 -2.89 -22.47
CA PHE A 122 -0.52 -1.67 -23.24
C PHE A 122 0.99 -1.43 -23.36
N ASP A 123 1.48 -1.23 -24.58
CA ASP A 123 2.88 -0.96 -24.87
C ASP A 123 3.84 -2.03 -24.28
N GLY A 124 3.42 -3.29 -24.41
CA GLY A 124 4.15 -4.47 -23.92
C GLY A 124 4.23 -4.62 -22.39
N GLN A 125 3.46 -3.84 -21.62
CA GLN A 125 3.39 -3.91 -20.15
C GLN A 125 1.97 -4.26 -19.70
N ILE A 126 1.85 -5.03 -18.61
CA ILE A 126 0.56 -5.40 -18.02
C ILE A 126 0.21 -4.36 -16.95
N PHE A 127 -0.92 -3.67 -17.11
CA PHE A 127 -1.45 -2.76 -16.10
C PHE A 127 -2.54 -3.47 -15.31
N ILE A 128 -2.56 -3.27 -13.99
CA ILE A 128 -3.51 -3.93 -13.08
C ILE A 128 -4.12 -2.89 -12.14
N GLU A 129 -5.44 -2.88 -12.04
CA GLU A 129 -6.21 -2.09 -11.07
C GLU A 129 -7.28 -2.92 -10.36
N GLU A 130 -7.84 -2.38 -9.29
CA GLU A 130 -9.00 -2.99 -8.62
C GLU A 130 -10.27 -2.66 -9.38
N ASP A 131 -11.20 -3.60 -9.44
CA ASP A 131 -12.54 -3.31 -9.94
C ASP A 131 -13.31 -2.47 -8.91
N HIS A 132 -13.49 -1.18 -9.20
CA HIS A 132 -14.11 -0.23 -8.27
C HIS A 132 -15.55 -0.62 -7.92
N GLU A 133 -16.36 -0.94 -8.92
CA GLU A 133 -17.78 -1.26 -8.72
C GLU A 133 -17.96 -2.52 -7.87
N LEU A 134 -17.22 -3.59 -8.18
CA LEU A 134 -17.26 -4.82 -7.39
C LEU A 134 -16.72 -4.58 -5.97
N THR A 135 -15.65 -3.79 -5.82
CA THR A 135 -15.10 -3.44 -4.51
C THR A 135 -16.12 -2.67 -3.67
N GLN A 136 -16.77 -1.65 -4.23
CA GLN A 136 -17.79 -0.86 -3.56
C GLN A 136 -19.02 -1.71 -3.20
N SER A 137 -19.47 -2.60 -4.10
CA SER A 137 -20.62 -3.47 -3.85
C SER A 137 -20.41 -4.46 -2.69
N LYS A 138 -19.15 -4.80 -2.40
CA LYS A 138 -18.76 -5.74 -1.33
C LYS A 138 -18.35 -5.02 -0.04
N LYS A 139 -18.22 -3.70 -0.03
CA LYS A 139 -17.89 -2.93 1.19
C LYS A 139 -19.02 -3.08 2.20
N ARG A 140 -18.69 -3.63 3.37
CA ARG A 140 -19.62 -3.68 4.50
C ARG A 140 -19.82 -2.27 5.06
N ALA A 141 -21.07 -1.91 5.33
CA ALA A 141 -21.37 -0.68 6.07
C ALA A 141 -20.63 -0.67 7.42
N MET A 142 -19.77 0.32 7.60
CA MET A 142 -19.05 0.54 8.85
C MET A 142 -19.98 1.18 9.86
N ASN A 143 -20.02 0.64 11.07
CA ASN A 143 -20.68 1.33 12.18
C ASN A 143 -19.79 2.49 12.67
N GLU A 144 -20.35 3.32 13.54
CA GLU A 144 -19.65 4.49 14.09
C GLU A 144 -18.34 4.14 14.78
N ARG A 145 -18.30 3.00 15.46
CA ARG A 145 -17.11 2.53 16.16
C ARG A 145 -16.02 2.11 15.19
N ASP A 146 -16.38 1.47 14.08
CA ASP A 146 -15.45 1.08 13.03
C ASP A 146 -14.85 2.32 12.35
N ARG A 147 -15.67 3.35 12.08
CA ARG A 147 -15.22 4.63 11.52
C ARG A 147 -14.24 5.34 12.44
N LEU A 148 -14.56 5.41 13.74
CA LEU A 148 -13.67 5.97 14.74
C LEU A 148 -12.33 5.21 14.83
N MET A 149 -12.35 3.87 14.71
CA MET A 149 -11.12 3.07 14.70
C MET A 149 -10.27 3.31 13.45
N CYS A 150 -10.87 3.59 12.29
CA CYS A 150 -10.14 4.02 11.10
C CYS A 150 -9.54 5.41 11.29
N TYR A 151 -10.32 6.34 11.85
CA TYR A 151 -9.84 7.69 12.18
C TYR A 151 -8.61 7.68 13.09
N TRP A 152 -8.54 6.77 14.06
CA TRP A 152 -7.37 6.64 14.94
C TRP A 152 -6.07 6.40 14.18
N GLY A 153 -6.10 5.75 13.00
CA GLY A 153 -4.95 5.64 12.11
C GLY A 153 -4.49 7.00 11.61
N TYR A 154 -5.39 7.72 10.92
CA TYR A 154 -5.10 9.05 10.38
C TYR A 154 -4.74 10.07 11.46
N LYS A 155 -5.38 10.00 12.63
CA LYS A 155 -5.02 10.85 13.76
C LYS A 155 -3.62 10.52 14.25
N PHE A 156 -3.26 9.24 14.35
CA PHE A 156 -1.91 8.84 14.76
C PHE A 156 -0.85 9.35 13.79
N GLU A 157 -1.08 9.24 12.48
CA GLU A 157 -0.23 9.85 11.45
C GLU A 157 -0.11 11.36 11.69
N ALA A 158 -1.23 12.08 11.77
CA ALA A 158 -1.25 13.52 11.98
C ALA A 158 -0.47 13.97 13.24
N ILE A 159 -0.61 13.27 14.36
CA ILE A 159 0.08 13.63 15.60
C ILE A 159 1.52 13.15 15.68
N SER A 160 1.94 12.19 14.87
CA SER A 160 3.30 11.64 14.91
C SER A 160 4.20 12.20 13.81
N MET A 161 3.65 13.06 12.95
CA MET A 161 4.33 13.59 11.77
C MET A 161 4.33 15.13 11.72
N LEU A 162 5.50 15.70 11.42
CA LEU A 162 5.68 17.12 11.08
C LEU A 162 5.60 17.30 9.56
N ASP A 163 5.13 18.47 9.13
CA ASP A 163 5.03 18.83 7.70
C ASP A 163 6.38 19.24 7.11
N LYS A 164 7.41 19.36 7.96
CA LYS A 164 8.77 19.79 7.60
C LYS A 164 9.79 19.14 8.56
N PRO A 165 11.09 19.11 8.21
CA PRO A 165 12.12 18.58 9.10
C PRO A 165 12.11 19.26 10.47
N TRP A 166 12.49 18.52 11.52
CA TRP A 166 12.51 19.03 12.89
C TRP A 166 13.27 20.35 13.05
N SER A 167 14.37 20.53 12.31
CA SER A 167 15.19 21.76 12.35
C SER A 167 14.46 23.02 11.89
N GLU A 168 13.38 22.87 11.13
CA GLU A 168 12.57 23.97 10.59
C GLU A 168 11.25 24.15 11.35
N ALA A 169 10.87 23.17 12.17
CA ALA A 169 9.62 23.18 12.92
C ALA A 169 9.74 24.04 14.19
N THR A 170 8.72 24.86 14.44
CA THR A 170 8.60 25.63 15.68
C THR A 170 8.15 24.73 16.84
N ARG A 171 8.37 25.18 18.08
CA ARG A 171 7.90 24.45 19.27
C ARG A 171 6.38 24.31 19.28
N ASP A 172 5.65 25.32 18.86
CA ASP A 172 4.18 25.29 18.83
C ASP A 172 3.68 24.28 17.79
N GLU A 173 4.27 24.25 16.59
CA GLU A 173 4.00 23.21 15.57
C GLU A 173 4.31 21.79 16.07
N ILE A 174 5.24 21.64 17.01
CA ILE A 174 5.58 20.36 17.62
C ILE A 174 4.59 19.96 18.71
N PHE A 175 4.36 20.82 19.71
CA PHE A 175 3.66 20.46 20.95
C PHE A 175 2.15 20.65 20.86
N ASP A 176 1.65 21.58 20.05
CA ASP A 176 0.21 21.82 19.91
C ASP A 176 -0.44 20.95 18.81
N ARG A 177 0.36 20.26 17.99
CA ARG A 177 -0.09 19.39 16.89
C ARG A 177 -1.23 18.44 17.25
N PRO A 178 -1.24 17.76 18.42
CA PRO A 178 -2.37 16.91 18.80
C PRO A 178 -3.72 17.62 18.85
N LYS A 179 -3.72 18.93 19.12
CA LYS A 179 -4.91 19.78 19.24
C LYS A 179 -5.21 20.56 17.97
N THR A 180 -4.19 21.02 17.25
CA THR A 180 -4.34 22.00 16.16
C THR A 180 -4.33 21.39 14.76
N LYS A 181 -3.69 20.23 14.56
CA LYS A 181 -3.57 19.65 13.22
C LYS A 181 -4.89 19.03 12.77
N GLN A 182 -5.45 19.60 11.71
CA GLN A 182 -6.63 19.05 11.04
C GLN A 182 -6.26 17.73 10.37
N VAL A 183 -7.09 16.72 10.61
CA VAL A 183 -6.89 15.38 10.05
C VAL A 183 -7.69 15.27 8.76
N ASN A 184 -7.05 14.76 7.72
CA ASN A 184 -7.67 14.39 6.45
C ASN A 184 -6.98 13.14 5.90
N ASN A 185 -7.64 12.43 4.99
CA ASN A 185 -7.05 11.30 4.25
C ASN A 185 -7.01 11.57 2.73
N ILE A 186 -6.93 12.86 2.36
CA ILE A 186 -6.88 13.33 0.97
C ILE A 186 -5.42 13.52 0.55
N GLU A 187 -4.64 14.20 1.39
CA GLU A 187 -3.22 14.47 1.13
C GLU A 187 -2.42 13.17 1.22
N GLN A 188 -1.68 12.86 0.15
CA GLN A 188 -0.91 11.62 0.07
C GLN A 188 0.43 11.88 -0.57
N TYR A 189 1.46 11.19 -0.08
CA TYR A 189 2.75 11.12 -0.73
C TYR A 189 2.99 9.68 -1.19
N LEU A 190 3.33 9.52 -2.48
CA LEU A 190 3.49 8.21 -3.11
C LEU A 190 4.89 8.06 -3.70
N SER A 191 5.47 6.87 -3.49
CA SER A 191 6.72 6.44 -4.11
C SER A 191 6.42 5.44 -5.23
N ILE A 192 7.08 5.61 -6.37
CA ILE A 192 7.07 4.67 -7.49
C ILE A 192 8.39 3.91 -7.46
N VAL A 193 8.30 2.61 -7.17
CA VAL A 193 9.46 1.74 -7.05
C VAL A 193 9.53 0.73 -8.19
N ARG A 194 10.74 0.45 -8.65
CA ARG A 194 11.02 -0.72 -9.48
C ARG A 194 11.54 -1.85 -8.61
N THR A 195 10.91 -3.02 -8.73
CA THR A 195 11.29 -4.25 -8.04
C THR A 195 11.10 -5.45 -8.96
N GLY A 196 11.08 -6.66 -8.41
CA GLY A 196 10.76 -7.87 -9.16
C GLY A 196 10.74 -9.10 -8.29
N VAL A 197 10.15 -10.17 -8.81
CA VAL A 197 10.12 -11.48 -8.17
C VAL A 197 10.43 -12.54 -9.22
N GLY A 198 11.45 -13.36 -8.96
CA GLY A 198 11.95 -14.32 -9.95
C GLY A 198 12.41 -13.61 -11.23
N SER A 199 11.82 -14.00 -12.37
CA SER A 199 12.10 -13.39 -13.69
C SER A 199 11.27 -12.12 -13.96
N VAL A 200 10.19 -11.89 -13.22
CA VAL A 200 9.22 -10.82 -13.46
C VAL A 200 9.66 -9.51 -12.83
N LYS A 201 9.60 -8.42 -13.61
CA LYS A 201 9.89 -7.05 -13.19
C LYS A 201 8.59 -6.32 -12.88
N LEU A 202 8.56 -5.63 -11.76
CA LEU A 202 7.38 -4.93 -11.25
C LEU A 202 7.68 -3.44 -11.11
N VAL A 203 6.71 -2.59 -11.45
CA VAL A 203 6.69 -1.19 -11.08
C VAL A 203 5.48 -0.97 -10.18
N LEU A 204 5.73 -0.57 -8.94
CA LEU A 204 4.71 -0.43 -7.91
C LEU A 204 4.63 1.01 -7.44
N ALA A 205 3.44 1.59 -7.46
CA ALA A 205 3.17 2.83 -6.72
C ALA A 205 2.60 2.50 -5.34
N GLY A 206 3.10 3.14 -4.30
CA GLY A 206 2.58 2.97 -2.94
C GLY A 206 2.69 4.26 -2.13
N GLU A 207 1.66 4.53 -1.35
CA GLU A 207 1.67 5.55 -0.30
C GLU A 207 2.77 5.24 0.73
N VAL A 208 3.42 6.31 1.17
CA VAL A 208 4.44 6.31 2.22
C VAL A 208 4.00 7.32 3.28
N ASP A 209 3.87 6.87 4.52
CA ASP A 209 3.33 7.69 5.62
C ASP A 209 4.28 8.83 6.01
N GLY A 210 5.60 8.66 5.80
CA GLY A 210 6.58 9.71 5.95
C GLY A 210 8.02 9.22 5.99
N VAL A 211 8.91 10.05 6.52
CA VAL A 211 10.35 9.82 6.66
C VAL A 211 10.75 9.81 8.13
N MET A 212 11.67 8.93 8.53
CA MET A 212 12.18 8.88 9.90
C MET A 212 13.13 10.02 10.26
N ASP A 213 13.93 10.45 9.29
CA ASP A 213 15.05 11.36 9.49
C ASP A 213 15.09 12.41 8.38
N TYR A 214 15.54 12.06 7.18
CA TYR A 214 15.66 12.96 6.04
C TYR A 214 15.44 12.18 4.73
N LYS A 215 14.94 12.86 3.70
CA LYS A 215 14.89 12.29 2.36
C LYS A 215 16.22 12.61 1.65
N PRO A 216 17.07 11.61 1.35
CA PRO A 216 18.31 11.86 0.62
C PRO A 216 18.03 12.36 -0.81
N GLU A 217 18.95 13.17 -1.33
CA GLU A 217 18.94 13.53 -2.75
C GLU A 217 19.49 12.38 -3.61
N LYS A 218 19.08 12.34 -4.88
CA LYS A 218 19.62 11.40 -5.86
C LYS A 218 21.16 11.57 -5.97
N PRO A 219 21.95 10.49 -6.06
CA PRO A 219 21.56 9.14 -6.47
C PRO A 219 21.25 8.17 -5.31
N GLU A 220 21.26 8.64 -4.07
CA GLU A 220 20.97 7.81 -2.91
C GLU A 220 19.48 7.45 -2.85
N ASP A 221 19.19 6.21 -2.42
CA ASP A 221 17.83 5.67 -2.42
C ASP A 221 17.09 6.03 -1.11
N PRO A 222 15.97 6.77 -1.16
CA PRO A 222 15.26 7.22 0.04
C PRO A 222 14.46 6.11 0.73
N LEU A 223 14.25 4.94 0.11
CA LEU A 223 13.37 3.90 0.64
C LEU A 223 13.73 3.43 2.06
N ARG A 224 15.01 3.46 2.43
CA ARG A 224 15.48 3.09 3.78
C ARG A 224 15.13 4.12 4.87
N HIS A 225 14.85 5.35 4.46
CA HIS A 225 14.51 6.48 5.34
C HIS A 225 13.00 6.58 5.57
N TYR A 226 12.20 5.98 4.69
CA TYR A 226 10.75 5.92 4.85
C TYR A 226 10.30 5.07 6.05
N VAL A 227 9.12 5.40 6.56
CA VAL A 227 8.45 4.70 7.66
C VAL A 227 7.00 4.43 7.32
N GLU A 228 6.52 3.28 7.81
CA GLU A 228 5.10 2.95 7.86
C GLU A 228 4.57 3.15 9.28
N LEU A 229 3.44 3.82 9.44
CA LEU A 229 2.74 4.00 10.69
C LEU A 229 1.54 3.07 10.79
N LYS A 230 1.35 2.50 11.97
CA LYS A 230 0.17 1.68 12.28
C LYS A 230 -0.30 1.93 13.70
N THR A 231 -1.58 1.71 13.93
CA THR A 231 -2.15 1.67 15.28
C THR A 231 -2.65 0.27 15.63
N SER A 232 -2.50 -0.09 16.89
CA SER A 232 -3.08 -1.32 17.42
C SER A 232 -3.58 -1.14 18.84
N LYS A 233 -4.44 -2.06 19.27
CA LYS A 233 -4.83 -2.16 20.66
C LYS A 233 -3.64 -2.68 21.48
N VAL A 234 -3.47 -2.18 22.71
CA VAL A 234 -2.53 -2.75 23.70
C VAL A 234 -2.73 -4.26 23.85
N ILE A 235 -1.62 -4.99 23.90
CA ILE A 235 -1.64 -6.45 24.00
C ILE A 235 -1.68 -6.84 25.47
N ARG A 236 -2.80 -7.40 25.92
CA ARG A 236 -3.01 -7.74 27.35
C ARG A 236 -3.10 -9.24 27.60
N ASP A 237 -3.52 -9.98 26.59
CA ASP A 237 -3.75 -11.42 26.65
C ASP A 237 -3.40 -12.09 25.31
N GLU A 238 -3.48 -13.42 25.28
CA GLU A 238 -3.17 -14.20 24.08
C GLU A 238 -4.11 -13.88 22.89
N LYS A 239 -5.35 -13.46 23.15
CA LYS A 239 -6.31 -13.13 22.10
C LYS A 239 -5.89 -11.84 21.40
N ASP A 240 -5.50 -10.82 22.17
CA ASP A 240 -4.94 -9.58 21.67
C ASP A 240 -3.63 -9.85 20.89
N ALA A 241 -2.75 -10.72 21.40
CA ALA A 241 -1.51 -11.11 20.72
C ALA A 241 -1.78 -11.78 19.36
N ARG A 242 -2.69 -12.76 19.31
CA ARG A 242 -3.08 -13.41 18.04
C ARG A 242 -3.71 -12.42 17.05
N ALA A 243 -4.45 -11.42 17.53
CA ALA A 243 -5.02 -10.39 16.67
C ALA A 243 -3.94 -9.47 16.09
N PHE A 244 -2.94 -9.11 16.89
CA PHE A 244 -1.79 -8.34 16.45
C PHE A 244 -0.96 -9.10 15.41
N GLU A 245 -0.67 -10.39 15.62
CA GLU A 245 0.09 -11.21 14.66
C GLU A 245 -0.58 -11.32 13.28
N ARG A 246 -1.92 -11.33 13.23
CA ARG A 246 -2.66 -11.27 11.96
C ARG A 246 -2.50 -9.93 11.25
N LYS A 247 -2.37 -8.82 11.99
CA LYS A 247 -2.09 -7.50 11.41
C LYS A 247 -0.65 -7.43 10.90
N ILE A 248 0.31 -8.00 11.63
CA ILE A 248 1.73 -7.98 11.26
C ILE A 248 1.95 -8.54 9.85
N LEU A 249 1.21 -9.57 9.42
CA LEU A 249 1.30 -10.09 8.05
C LEU A 249 1.06 -8.99 7.00
N LYS A 250 -0.06 -8.26 7.11
CA LYS A 250 -0.42 -7.20 6.15
C LYS A 250 0.59 -6.06 6.19
N THR A 251 0.99 -5.65 7.39
CA THR A 251 2.00 -4.60 7.59
C THR A 251 3.36 -4.98 7.01
N TRP A 252 3.84 -6.20 7.29
CA TRP A 252 5.06 -6.73 6.69
C TRP A 252 4.98 -6.71 5.17
N ALA A 253 3.90 -7.25 4.58
CA ALA A 253 3.72 -7.30 3.14
C ALA A 253 3.70 -5.91 2.50
N GLN A 254 3.00 -4.94 3.12
CA GLN A 254 2.95 -3.56 2.68
C GLN A 254 4.36 -2.95 2.62
N SER A 255 5.07 -2.95 3.74
CA SER A 255 6.39 -2.32 3.84
C SER A 255 7.45 -3.08 3.01
N PHE A 256 7.41 -4.41 3.00
CA PHE A 256 8.35 -5.27 2.28
C PHE A 256 8.29 -5.06 0.76
N LEU A 257 7.09 -4.97 0.18
CA LEU A 257 6.92 -4.80 -1.27
C LEU A 257 7.41 -3.42 -1.76
N LEU A 258 7.34 -2.40 -0.90
CA LEU A 258 7.79 -1.04 -1.24
C LEU A 258 9.24 -0.78 -0.82
N GLY A 259 9.85 -1.65 0.01
CA GLY A 259 11.22 -1.48 0.49
C GLY A 259 11.35 -0.61 1.75
N ILE A 260 10.23 -0.28 2.41
CA ILE A 260 10.20 0.45 3.68
C ILE A 260 10.78 -0.46 4.78
N ARG A 261 11.79 0.04 5.50
CA ARG A 261 12.54 -0.76 6.48
C ARG A 261 12.04 -0.64 7.92
N LYS A 262 11.24 0.37 8.22
CA LYS A 262 10.78 0.68 9.57
C LYS A 262 9.27 0.79 9.62
N VAL A 263 8.70 0.23 10.68
CA VAL A 263 7.29 0.31 11.00
C VAL A 263 7.16 0.80 12.42
N ILE A 264 6.32 1.80 12.66
CA ILE A 264 6.04 2.30 14.00
C ILE A 264 4.60 1.97 14.37
N TYR A 265 4.44 1.26 15.47
CA TYR A 265 3.13 0.97 16.05
C TYR A 265 2.84 1.89 17.22
N GLY A 266 1.74 2.64 17.13
CA GLY A 266 1.09 3.26 18.28
C GLY A 266 0.12 2.29 18.94
N PHE A 267 0.37 1.89 20.18
CA PHE A 267 -0.53 1.04 20.95
C PHE A 267 -1.47 1.89 21.80
N ARG A 268 -2.77 1.71 21.59
CA ARG A 268 -3.83 2.47 22.26
C ARG A 268 -4.72 1.57 23.12
N ASP A 269 -5.40 2.16 24.08
CA ASP A 269 -6.43 1.47 24.88
C ASP A 269 -7.78 1.38 24.15
N ASP A 270 -8.82 0.90 24.83
CA ASP A 270 -10.17 0.81 24.25
C ASP A 270 -10.85 2.17 24.07
N ASN A 271 -10.36 3.24 24.70
CA ASN A 271 -10.89 4.60 24.55
C ASN A 271 -10.16 5.41 23.46
N GLY A 272 -9.12 4.85 22.86
CA GLY A 272 -8.32 5.55 21.85
C GLY A 272 -7.17 6.36 22.43
N ILE A 273 -6.85 6.20 23.72
CA ILE A 273 -5.72 6.87 24.33
C ILE A 273 -4.45 6.11 23.97
N LEU A 274 -3.49 6.80 23.35
CA LEU A 274 -2.18 6.25 23.01
C LEU A 274 -1.39 5.98 24.30
N LYS A 275 -0.90 4.74 24.45
CA LYS A 275 -0.21 4.26 25.67
C LYS A 275 1.26 3.98 25.46
N SER A 276 1.64 3.47 24.29
CA SER A 276 3.05 3.25 23.96
C SER A 276 3.27 3.32 22.46
N ILE A 277 4.54 3.45 22.09
CA ILE A 277 5.02 3.37 20.71
C ILE A 277 6.11 2.33 20.66
N GLU A 278 6.12 1.51 19.61
CA GLU A 278 7.23 0.61 19.33
C GLU A 278 7.66 0.72 17.86
N GLU A 279 8.96 0.81 17.66
CA GLU A 279 9.59 0.72 16.33
C GLU A 279 9.96 -0.74 16.05
N TYR A 280 9.58 -1.21 14.87
CA TYR A 280 9.93 -2.52 14.35
C TYR A 280 10.69 -2.38 13.05
N ARG A 281 11.67 -3.26 12.84
CA ARG A 281 12.27 -3.44 11.52
C ARG A 281 11.42 -4.37 10.68
N THR A 282 11.17 -4.00 9.43
CA THR A 282 10.32 -4.78 8.51
C THR A 282 10.85 -6.21 8.32
N ASP A 283 12.18 -6.40 8.27
CA ASP A 283 12.82 -7.71 8.08
C ASP A 283 12.71 -8.64 9.30
N GLU A 284 12.43 -8.10 10.48
CA GLU A 284 12.28 -8.86 11.73
C GLU A 284 10.84 -9.33 11.98
N LEU A 285 9.84 -8.69 11.34
CA LEU A 285 8.42 -9.02 11.53
C LEU A 285 8.06 -10.49 11.28
N PRO A 286 8.58 -11.19 10.24
CA PRO A 286 8.34 -12.62 10.07
C PRO A 286 8.92 -13.46 11.22
N THR A 287 10.07 -13.07 11.74
CA THR A 287 10.73 -13.77 12.84
C THR A 287 9.96 -13.60 14.14
N LEU A 288 9.45 -12.39 14.41
CA LEU A 288 8.60 -12.09 15.58
C LEU A 288 7.40 -13.04 15.66
N VAL A 289 6.69 -13.26 14.55
CA VAL A 289 5.55 -14.18 14.50
C VAL A 289 6.01 -15.64 14.62
N LYS A 290 7.12 -16.00 13.94
CA LYS A 290 7.69 -17.35 14.04
C LYS A 290 8.06 -17.72 15.47
N SER A 291 8.62 -16.81 16.26
CA SER A 291 9.03 -17.02 17.65
C SER A 291 7.89 -16.91 18.68
N SER A 292 6.73 -16.35 18.30
CA SER A 292 5.61 -16.18 19.24
C SER A 292 5.17 -17.49 19.91
N MET A 293 4.84 -17.48 21.20
CA MET A 293 4.27 -18.65 21.88
C MET A 293 2.74 -18.68 21.85
N PHE A 294 2.09 -17.62 21.34
CA PHE A 294 0.65 -17.39 21.50
C PHE A 294 -0.21 -17.87 20.32
N SER A 295 0.40 -18.04 19.15
CA SER A 295 -0.25 -18.60 17.96
C SER A 295 0.06 -20.07 17.79
N ASN A 296 -0.95 -20.83 17.38
CA ASN A 296 -0.78 -22.24 17.01
C ASN A 296 0.32 -22.34 15.93
N PRO A 297 1.38 -23.15 16.14
CA PRO A 297 2.48 -23.30 15.17
C PRO A 297 2.01 -23.63 13.75
N LYS A 298 0.86 -24.31 13.59
CA LYS A 298 0.28 -24.67 12.29
C LYS A 298 -0.46 -23.51 11.59
N SER A 299 -0.81 -22.44 12.30
CA SER A 299 -1.56 -21.29 11.76
C SER A 299 -0.70 -20.04 11.59
N LYS A 300 0.61 -20.12 11.87
CA LYS A 300 1.53 -19.00 11.68
C LYS A 300 1.80 -18.81 10.19
N TRP A 301 1.75 -17.58 9.74
CA TRP A 301 2.19 -17.24 8.40
C TRP A 301 3.71 -17.36 8.30
N ASN A 302 4.20 -17.67 7.10
CA ASN A 302 5.61 -17.78 6.80
C ASN A 302 5.94 -16.85 5.62
N GLY A 303 6.83 -15.88 5.83
CA GLY A 303 7.19 -14.91 4.79
C GLY A 303 7.78 -15.54 3.53
N ASN A 304 8.59 -16.59 3.67
CA ASN A 304 9.17 -17.29 2.52
C ASN A 304 8.10 -18.06 1.73
N ASP A 305 7.15 -18.67 2.42
CA ASP A 305 6.02 -19.37 1.78
C ASP A 305 5.10 -18.38 1.04
N ALA A 306 4.79 -17.23 1.68
CA ALA A 306 4.04 -16.15 1.07
C ALA A 306 4.72 -15.64 -0.20
N VAL A 307 6.04 -15.38 -0.14
CA VAL A 307 6.83 -14.96 -1.32
C VAL A 307 6.84 -16.02 -2.41
N ALA A 308 6.93 -17.30 -2.04
CA ALA A 308 6.93 -18.40 -3.02
C ALA A 308 5.57 -18.55 -3.72
N PHE A 309 4.45 -18.30 -3.05
CA PHE A 309 3.14 -18.19 -3.68
C PHE A 309 3.06 -16.95 -4.57
N TYR A 310 3.44 -15.79 -4.03
CA TYR A 310 3.40 -14.51 -4.74
C TYR A 310 4.18 -14.56 -6.05
N ALA A 311 5.38 -15.13 -6.03
CA ALA A 311 6.18 -15.37 -7.22
C ALA A 311 5.42 -16.19 -8.26
N ALA A 312 4.78 -17.27 -7.82
CA ALA A 312 4.04 -18.16 -8.69
C ALA A 312 2.81 -17.46 -9.30
N ALA A 313 2.10 -16.66 -8.50
CA ALA A 313 0.96 -15.87 -8.94
C ALA A 313 1.36 -14.83 -9.99
N VAL A 314 2.40 -14.05 -9.72
CA VAL A 314 2.87 -12.99 -10.63
C VAL A 314 3.41 -13.58 -11.94
N GLU A 315 4.17 -14.67 -11.89
CA GLU A 315 4.64 -15.37 -13.09
C GLU A 315 3.49 -15.98 -13.89
N TRP A 316 2.54 -16.60 -13.21
CA TRP A 316 1.34 -17.16 -13.84
C TRP A 316 0.48 -16.09 -14.52
N ILE A 317 0.28 -14.93 -13.88
CA ILE A 317 -0.44 -13.78 -14.46
C ILE A 317 0.27 -13.34 -15.76
N LYS A 318 1.58 -13.07 -15.68
CA LYS A 318 2.37 -12.63 -16.84
C LYS A 318 2.27 -13.62 -18.01
N ASN A 319 2.46 -14.91 -17.73
CA ASN A 319 2.47 -15.95 -18.76
C ASN A 319 1.08 -16.20 -19.36
N THR A 320 0.01 -16.07 -18.55
CA THR A 320 -1.36 -16.28 -19.02
C THR A 320 -1.89 -15.11 -19.84
N VAL A 321 -1.65 -13.87 -19.40
CA VAL A 321 -2.05 -12.66 -20.13
C VAL A 321 -1.22 -12.49 -21.40
N GLY A 322 0.08 -12.82 -21.34
CA GLY A 322 0.98 -12.70 -22.48
C GLY A 322 1.24 -11.25 -22.88
N THR A 323 1.32 -11.00 -24.19
CA THR A 323 1.63 -9.69 -24.77
C THR A 323 0.54 -9.17 -25.70
N GLN A 324 -0.64 -9.80 -25.70
CA GLN A 324 -1.72 -9.44 -26.60
C GLN A 324 -2.45 -8.19 -26.10
N GLU A 325 -2.41 -7.12 -26.90
CA GLU A 325 -3.20 -5.92 -26.66
C GLU A 325 -4.65 -6.06 -27.11
N GLY A 326 -5.53 -5.16 -26.65
CA GLY A 326 -6.95 -5.12 -27.00
C GLY A 326 -7.81 -6.18 -26.30
N VAL A 327 -7.26 -6.86 -25.30
CA VAL A 327 -8.01 -7.82 -24.45
C VAL A 327 -7.93 -7.37 -23.00
N ALA A 328 -9.08 -7.11 -22.40
CA ALA A 328 -9.22 -6.95 -20.96
C ALA A 328 -9.36 -8.32 -20.27
N TRP A 329 -8.77 -8.45 -19.10
CA TRP A 329 -8.80 -9.67 -18.29
C TRP A 329 -9.30 -9.37 -16.88
N ARG A 330 -9.88 -10.38 -16.24
CA ARG A 330 -10.27 -10.35 -14.83
C ARG A 330 -9.50 -11.42 -14.06
N LEU A 331 -8.79 -10.99 -13.03
CA LEU A 331 -8.23 -11.87 -12.01
C LEU A 331 -9.16 -11.88 -10.79
N GLN A 332 -9.57 -13.07 -10.36
CA GLN A 332 -10.53 -13.26 -9.30
C GLN A 332 -10.08 -14.24 -8.23
N TYR A 333 -10.34 -13.87 -6.97
CA TYR A 333 -10.38 -14.73 -5.81
C TYR A 333 -11.70 -14.52 -5.09
N LYS A 334 -12.45 -15.59 -4.83
CA LYS A 334 -13.61 -15.54 -3.95
C LYS A 334 -13.22 -16.05 -2.57
N ARG A 335 -13.69 -15.38 -1.53
CA ARG A 335 -13.45 -15.73 -0.14
C ARG A 335 -13.74 -17.21 0.11
N GLY A 336 -12.74 -17.93 0.60
CA GLY A 336 -12.84 -19.36 0.92
C GLY A 336 -12.44 -20.29 -0.22
N ASP A 337 -12.28 -19.78 -1.44
CA ASP A 337 -11.76 -20.58 -2.55
C ASP A 337 -10.32 -21.03 -2.30
N GLN A 338 -9.94 -22.10 -3.00
CA GLN A 338 -8.60 -22.69 -2.95
C GLN A 338 -7.77 -22.38 -4.20
N LYS A 339 -8.22 -21.42 -5.02
CA LYS A 339 -7.56 -21.05 -6.27
C LYS A 339 -7.85 -19.60 -6.66
N LEU A 340 -6.93 -19.02 -7.43
CA LEU A 340 -7.15 -17.83 -8.25
C LEU A 340 -7.67 -18.25 -9.62
N VAL A 341 -8.50 -17.41 -10.22
CA VAL A 341 -9.03 -17.61 -11.57
C VAL A 341 -8.73 -16.39 -12.42
N LEU A 342 -8.24 -16.59 -13.63
CA LEU A 342 -7.90 -15.54 -14.60
C LEU A 342 -8.57 -15.84 -15.93
N TYR A 343 -9.33 -14.89 -16.47
CA TYR A 343 -10.07 -15.09 -17.72
C TYR A 343 -10.23 -13.79 -18.51
N PRO A 344 -10.33 -13.86 -19.85
CA PRO A 344 -10.59 -12.68 -20.66
C PRO A 344 -12.04 -12.22 -20.46
N LEU A 345 -12.22 -10.91 -20.36
CA LEU A 345 -13.54 -10.27 -20.33
C LEU A 345 -14.13 -10.21 -21.75
N GLN A 346 -15.46 -10.11 -21.83
CA GLN A 346 -16.18 -9.98 -23.10
C GLN A 346 -17.29 -8.95 -22.98
N GLY A 347 -17.71 -8.38 -24.11
CA GLY A 347 -18.85 -7.47 -24.17
C GLY A 347 -18.58 -6.12 -23.47
N PRO A 348 -19.62 -5.48 -22.92
CA PRO A 348 -19.53 -4.12 -22.39
C PRO A 348 -18.50 -3.94 -21.27
N GLU A 349 -18.35 -4.94 -20.38
CA GLU A 349 -17.39 -4.90 -19.28
C GLU A 349 -15.94 -4.85 -19.81
N ALA A 350 -15.66 -5.58 -20.89
CA ALA A 350 -14.34 -5.53 -21.53
C ALA A 350 -14.04 -4.15 -22.14
N SER A 351 -15.02 -3.55 -22.82
CA SER A 351 -14.88 -2.20 -23.39
C SER A 351 -14.63 -1.16 -22.29
N GLN A 352 -15.39 -1.21 -21.20
CA GLN A 352 -15.22 -0.29 -20.06
C GLN A 352 -13.81 -0.33 -19.50
N VAL A 353 -13.25 -1.53 -19.26
CA VAL A 353 -11.87 -1.68 -18.77
C VAL A 353 -10.85 -1.14 -19.78
N LEU A 354 -10.99 -1.48 -21.07
CA LEU A 354 -10.06 -1.02 -22.10
C LEU A 354 -10.06 0.51 -22.27
N ASP A 355 -11.21 1.14 -22.07
CA ASP A 355 -11.39 2.58 -22.27
C ASP A 355 -11.00 3.42 -21.04
N SER A 356 -10.95 2.83 -19.83
CA SER A 356 -10.77 3.58 -18.57
C SER A 356 -9.44 3.34 -17.85
N LEU A 357 -8.83 2.16 -18.02
CA LEU A 357 -7.67 1.77 -17.21
C LEU A 357 -6.40 2.58 -17.56
N ILE A 358 -6.27 2.98 -18.82
CA ILE A 358 -5.15 3.81 -19.31
C ILE A 358 -5.64 5.22 -19.61
N LEU A 359 -4.96 6.21 -19.02
CA LEU A 359 -5.20 7.63 -19.33
C LEU A 359 -4.92 7.94 -20.80
N PRO A 360 -5.82 8.66 -21.51
CA PRO A 360 -5.60 9.06 -22.90
C PRO A 360 -4.27 9.80 -23.11
N GLU A 361 -3.94 10.75 -22.24
CA GLU A 361 -2.68 11.51 -22.34
C GLU A 361 -1.43 10.63 -22.15
N PHE A 362 -1.53 9.57 -21.34
CA PHE A 362 -0.44 8.60 -21.15
C PHE A 362 -0.27 7.75 -22.40
N ALA A 363 -1.38 7.30 -22.99
CA ALA A 363 -1.36 6.50 -24.21
C ALA A 363 -0.80 7.28 -25.40
N GLU A 364 -1.19 8.55 -25.56
CA GLU A 364 -0.64 9.46 -26.57
C GLU A 364 0.86 9.67 -26.38
N TRP A 365 1.31 9.92 -25.15
CA TRP A 365 2.72 10.05 -24.84
C TRP A 365 3.53 8.81 -25.23
N ARG A 366 3.10 7.60 -24.81
CA ARG A 366 3.84 6.36 -25.12
C ARG A 366 3.92 6.10 -26.62
N LYS A 367 2.85 6.34 -27.38
CA LYS A 367 2.85 6.22 -28.85
C LYS A 367 3.77 7.22 -29.54
N SER A 368 4.14 8.32 -28.88
CA SER A 368 5.09 9.31 -29.44
C SER A 368 6.57 8.93 -29.25
N LEU A 369 6.85 7.88 -28.47
CA LEU A 369 8.21 7.34 -28.27
C LEU A 369 8.61 6.33 -29.37
N ASP A 370 7.64 5.82 -30.13
CA ASP A 370 7.81 4.97 -31.31
C ASP A 370 8.04 5.81 -32.56
#